data_AF-A0A2N1MK68-F1
#
_entry.id   AF-A0A2N1MK68-F1
#
_cell.length_a   1.000
_cell.length_b   1.000
_cell.length_c   1.000
_cell.angle_alpha   90.00
_cell.angle_beta   90.00
_cell.angle_gamma   90.00
#
_symmetry.space_group_name_H-M   'P 1'
#
loop_
_entity.id
_entity.type
_entity.pdbx_description
1 polymer ?
#
loop_
_entity_poly.entity_id
_entity_poly.type
_entity_poly.pdbx_seq_one_letter_code
_entity_poly.pdbx_strand_id
1 'polypeptide(L)'
;MKCWDAEAKNRPNAKELYHILKKLEEKEHKDDEIRSQMEEYDKIRKRKLKNRSNGNKSEGIKTYTQAIYASRLLNFKNLPEPINSSDFSSFQFNSDLIEINQEGNDLNDES
;
A
#
# COMPACT_ATOMS: atom_id res chain seq x y z
N MET A 1 9.71 11.27 -1.02
CA MET A 1 10.27 10.19 -1.88
C MET A 1 10.42 10.71 -3.31
N LYS A 2 11.59 10.58 -3.95
CA LYS A 2 11.84 11.12 -5.31
C LYS A 2 11.10 10.38 -6.43
N CYS A 3 10.71 9.13 -6.21
CA CYS A 3 9.99 8.33 -7.20
C CYS A 3 8.54 8.82 -7.45
N TRP A 4 7.97 9.59 -6.52
CA TRP A 4 6.63 10.16 -6.61
C TRP A 4 6.66 11.66 -6.93
N ASP A 5 7.74 12.14 -7.56
CA ASP A 5 7.78 13.54 -7.97
C ASP A 5 6.81 13.76 -9.15
N ALA A 6 6.02 14.82 -9.06
CA ALA A 6 5.10 15.26 -10.12
C ALA A 6 5.86 15.51 -11.42
N GLU A 7 7.06 16.10 -11.35
CA GLU A 7 7.90 16.37 -12.51
C GLU A 7 8.74 15.13 -12.86
N ALA A 8 8.60 14.62 -14.08
CA ALA A 8 9.31 13.42 -14.53
C ALA A 8 10.85 13.56 -14.46
N LYS A 9 11.38 14.77 -14.71
CA LYS A 9 12.82 15.09 -14.64
C LYS A 9 13.42 14.93 -13.22
N ASN A 10 12.59 14.99 -12.18
CA ASN A 10 13.02 14.83 -10.79
C ASN A 10 12.96 13.38 -10.32
N ARG A 11 12.32 12.49 -11.11
CA ARG A 11 12.23 11.07 -10.79
C ARG A 11 13.57 10.39 -11.07
N PRO A 12 14.03 9.47 -10.20
CA PRO A 12 15.23 8.70 -10.46
C PRO A 12 15.03 7.84 -11.70
N ASN A 13 16.07 7.76 -12.54
CA ASN A 13 16.09 6.78 -13.61
C ASN A 13 16.34 5.36 -13.06
N ALA A 14 16.19 4.34 -13.90
CA ALA A 14 16.34 2.95 -13.48
C ALA A 14 17.70 2.64 -12.84
N LYS A 15 18.79 3.23 -13.36
CA LYS A 15 20.14 3.04 -12.84
C LYS A 15 20.30 3.68 -11.46
N GLU A 16 19.81 4.91 -11.29
CA GLU A 16 19.84 5.61 -10.00
C GLU A 16 19.01 4.89 -8.94
N LEU A 17 17.80 4.44 -9.32
CA LEU A 17 16.94 3.67 -8.43
C LEU A 17 17.62 2.38 -7.97
N TYR A 18 18.27 1.66 -8.88
CA TYR A 18 19.04 0.46 -8.54
C TYR A 18 20.14 0.74 -7.50
N HIS A 19 20.90 1.84 -7.66
CA HIS A 19 21.95 2.20 -6.70
C HIS A 19 21.37 2.59 -5.33
N ILE A 20 20.22 3.26 -5.29
CA ILE A 20 19.53 3.60 -4.05
C ILE A 20 19.08 2.33 -3.32
N LEU A 21 18.43 1.41 -4.04
CA LEU A 21 17.95 0.15 -3.47
C LEU A 21 19.10 -0.72 -2.95
N LYS A 22 20.19 -0.85 -3.71
CA LYS A 22 21.38 -1.60 -3.28
C LYS A 22 22.00 -1.04 -2.00
N LYS A 23 22.09 0.30 -1.86
CA LYS A 23 22.57 0.92 -0.62
C LYS A 23 21.66 0.68 0.57
N LEU A 24 20.35 0.60 0.35
CA LEU A 24 19.38 0.28 1.40
C LEU A 24 19.55 -1.17 1.87
N GLU A 25 19.71 -2.12 0.95
CA GLU A 25 20.00 -3.53 1.27
C GLU A 25 21.30 -3.67 2.08
N GLU A 26 22.37 -2.98 1.68
CA GLU A 26 23.63 -2.94 2.44
C GLU A 26 23.47 -2.35 3.85
N LYS A 27 22.50 -1.44 4.04
CA LYS A 27 22.19 -0.80 5.33
C LYS A 27 21.24 -1.63 6.21
N GLU A 28 20.31 -2.37 5.59
CA GLU A 28 19.37 -3.29 6.26
C GLU A 28 20.11 -4.34 7.10
N HIS A 29 21.31 -4.75 6.66
CA HIS A 29 22.17 -5.64 7.45
C HIS A 29 22.72 -5.04 8.75
N LYS A 30 22.50 -3.75 9.02
CA LYS A 30 22.95 -3.06 10.25
C LYS A 30 21.81 -2.51 11.10
N ASP A 31 20.60 -2.40 10.57
CA ASP A 31 19.47 -1.72 11.22
C ASP A 31 18.39 -2.74 11.58
N ASP A 32 18.44 -3.21 12.83
CA ASP A 32 17.56 -4.26 13.35
C ASP A 32 16.09 -3.85 13.40
N GLU A 33 15.78 -2.55 13.47
CA GLU A 33 14.40 -2.06 13.54
C GLU A 33 13.69 -2.19 12.20
N ILE A 34 14.32 -1.75 11.10
CA ILE A 34 13.74 -1.84 9.75
C ILE A 34 13.47 -3.29 9.36
N ARG A 35 14.44 -4.17 9.64
CA ARG A 35 14.31 -5.62 9.40
C ARG A 35 13.15 -6.21 10.20
N SER A 36 13.03 -5.84 11.47
CA SER A 36 11.94 -6.32 12.34
C SER A 36 10.56 -5.88 11.84
N GLN A 37 10.42 -4.62 11.41
CA GLN A 37 9.20 -4.11 10.80
C GLN A 37 8.86 -4.82 9.48
N MET A 38 9.86 -5.08 8.63
CA MET A 38 9.67 -5.84 7.39
C MET A 38 9.19 -7.27 7.66
N GLU A 39 9.78 -7.97 8.63
CA GLU A 39 9.32 -9.31 9.04
C GLU A 39 7.88 -9.30 9.57
N GLU A 40 7.50 -8.31 10.37
CA GLU A 40 6.14 -8.16 10.88
C GLU A 40 5.14 -7.91 9.75
N TYR A 41 5.46 -7.00 8.83
CA TYR A 41 4.65 -6.76 7.63
C TYR A 41 4.48 -8.03 6.79
N ASP A 42 5.56 -8.80 6.61
CA ASP A 42 5.53 -10.06 5.88
C ASP A 42 4.61 -11.11 6.55
N LYS A 43 4.61 -11.17 7.88
CA LYS A 43 3.66 -12.01 8.65
C LYS A 43 2.21 -11.56 8.40
N ILE A 44 1.94 -10.25 8.44
CA ILE A 44 0.61 -9.68 8.17
C ILE A 44 0.17 -9.99 6.74
N ARG A 45 1.04 -9.78 5.74
CA ARG A 45 0.77 -10.06 4.33
C ARG A 45 0.41 -11.53 4.12
N LYS A 46 1.20 -12.45 4.68
CA LYS A 46 0.95 -13.90 4.60
C LYS A 46 -0.39 -14.29 5.23
N ARG A 47 -0.72 -13.73 6.40
CA ARG A 47 -2.03 -13.93 7.04
C ARG A 47 -3.18 -13.43 6.16
N LYS A 48 -3.10 -12.19 5.64
CA LYS A 48 -4.11 -11.63 4.74
C LYS A 48 -4.31 -12.47 3.48
N LEU A 49 -3.22 -12.94 2.87
CA LEU A 49 -3.29 -13.76 1.66
C LEU A 49 -3.91 -15.14 1.95
N LYS A 50 -3.54 -15.78 3.06
CA LYS A 50 -4.10 -17.06 3.50
C LYS A 50 -5.59 -16.96 3.83
N ASN A 51 -6.01 -15.87 4.48
CA ASN A 51 -7.41 -15.59 4.76
C ASN A 51 -8.22 -15.35 3.47
N ARG A 52 -7.57 -14.78 2.44
CA ARG A 52 -8.20 -14.57 1.12
C ARG A 52 -8.36 -15.88 0.34
N SER A 53 -7.46 -16.85 0.51
CA SER A 53 -7.52 -18.14 -0.19
C SER A 53 -8.54 -19.14 0.39
N ASN A 54 -9.09 -18.90 1.58
CA ASN A 54 -9.93 -19.88 2.28
C ASN A 54 -11.44 -19.80 1.95
N GLY A 55 -11.87 -18.96 1.02
CA GLY A 55 -13.32 -18.90 0.70
C GLY A 55 -13.78 -17.76 -0.20
N ASN A 56 -12.86 -17.01 -0.80
CA ASN A 56 -13.26 -15.84 -1.56
C ASN A 56 -13.21 -16.21 -3.03
N LYS A 57 -14.32 -16.77 -3.53
CA LYS A 57 -14.74 -16.52 -4.93
C LYS A 57 -14.41 -15.04 -5.15
N SER A 58 -13.58 -14.71 -6.13
CA SER A 58 -13.39 -13.31 -6.51
C SER A 58 -14.79 -12.73 -6.57
N GLU A 59 -15.13 -11.81 -5.66
CA GLU A 59 -16.38 -11.07 -5.80
C GLU A 59 -16.26 -10.45 -7.18
N GLY A 60 -16.96 -11.05 -8.16
CA GLY A 60 -16.92 -10.58 -9.52
C GLY A 60 -17.24 -9.11 -9.46
N ILE A 61 -16.52 -8.31 -10.23
CA ILE A 61 -16.73 -6.87 -10.28
C ILE A 61 -18.24 -6.64 -10.36
N LYS A 62 -18.82 -6.04 -9.32
CA LYS A 62 -20.26 -5.84 -9.21
C LYS A 62 -20.64 -4.74 -10.19
N THR A 63 -20.85 -5.12 -11.44
CA THR A 63 -21.27 -4.20 -12.48
C THR A 63 -22.75 -3.90 -12.30
N TYR A 64 -23.10 -2.64 -12.06
CA TYR A 64 -24.47 -2.17 -12.09
C TYR A 64 -25.01 -2.23 -13.52
N THR A 65 -26.17 -2.87 -13.75
CA THR A 65 -26.79 -3.08 -15.06
C THR A 65 -27.14 -1.78 -15.80
N GLN A 66 -27.27 -0.66 -15.08
CA GLN A 66 -27.57 0.66 -15.65
C GLN A 66 -26.34 1.56 -15.81
N ALA A 67 -25.16 1.14 -15.33
CA ALA A 67 -23.95 1.94 -15.43
C ALA A 67 -23.25 1.73 -16.78
N ILE A 68 -22.81 2.84 -17.39
CA ILE A 68 -22.05 2.82 -18.64
C ILE A 68 -20.56 2.94 -18.32
N TYR A 69 -19.81 1.86 -18.52
CA TYR A 69 -18.35 1.82 -18.37
C TYR A 69 -17.68 2.02 -19.73
N ALA A 70 -17.73 3.24 -20.25
CA ALA A 70 -17.03 3.60 -21.48
C ALA A 70 -15.72 4.32 -21.16
N SER A 71 -14.64 3.96 -21.84
CA SER A 71 -13.44 4.78 -21.83
C SER A 71 -13.73 6.13 -22.48
N ARG A 72 -13.24 7.21 -21.88
CA ARG A 72 -13.27 8.56 -22.46
C ARG A 72 -11.83 9.01 -22.67
N LEU A 73 -11.55 9.61 -23.81
CA LEU A 73 -10.25 10.23 -24.06
C LEU A 73 -10.08 11.42 -23.10
N LEU A 74 -9.02 11.40 -22.29
CA LEU A 74 -8.66 12.54 -21.46
C LEU A 74 -8.10 13.66 -22.35
N ASN A 75 -8.67 14.86 -22.24
CA ASN A 75 -8.12 16.03 -22.92
C ASN A 75 -7.04 16.68 -22.04
N PHE A 76 -5.78 16.35 -22.30
CA PHE A 76 -4.63 16.86 -21.55
C PHE A 76 -4.42 18.38 -21.68
N LYS A 77 -4.96 19.02 -22.72
CA LYS A 77 -4.72 20.46 -22.97
C LYS A 77 -5.30 21.38 -21.89
N ASN A 78 -6.31 20.93 -21.17
CA ASN A 78 -7.03 21.73 -20.18
C ASN A 78 -6.79 21.25 -18.73
N LEU A 79 -5.84 20.34 -18.52
CA LEU A 79 -5.49 19.86 -17.19
C LEU A 79 -4.46 20.80 -16.56
N PRO A 80 -4.57 21.10 -15.26
CA PRO A 80 -3.51 21.81 -14.55
C PRO A 80 -2.22 20.98 -14.56
N GLU A 81 -1.09 21.65 -14.42
CA GLU A 81 0.18 20.95 -14.26
C GLU A 81 0.15 20.08 -13.00
N PRO A 82 0.76 18.88 -13.04
CA PRO A 82 0.87 18.05 -11.86
C PRO A 82 1.76 18.77 -10.83
N ILE A 83 1.26 18.92 -9.61
CA ILE A 83 1.99 19.53 -8.50
C ILE A 83 2.22 18.49 -7.40
N ASN A 84 3.36 18.58 -6.73
CA ASN A 84 3.64 17.78 -5.54
C ASN A 84 2.74 18.23 -4.39
N SER A 85 2.29 17.29 -3.55
CA SER A 85 1.61 17.64 -2.29
C SER A 85 2.60 18.36 -1.37
N SER A 86 2.18 19.48 -0.78
CA SER A 86 2.94 20.15 0.30
C SER A 86 2.85 19.39 1.62
N ASP A 87 1.89 18.47 1.75
CA ASP A 87 1.58 17.77 2.98
C ASP A 87 2.44 16.50 3.10
N PHE A 88 3.73 16.68 3.41
CA PHE A 88 4.64 15.57 3.73
C PHE A 88 4.42 15.04 5.16
N SER A 89 3.54 15.68 5.95
CA SER A 89 3.20 15.27 7.32
C SER A 89 2.44 13.95 7.39
N SER A 90 1.84 13.47 6.30
CA SER A 90 0.98 12.29 6.32
C SER A 90 1.73 10.96 6.14
N PHE A 91 3.06 10.98 6.01
CA PHE A 91 3.88 9.76 6.14
C PHE A 91 4.15 9.44 7.61
N GLN A 92 3.19 9.69 8.49
CA GLN A 92 3.11 8.96 9.75
C GLN A 92 2.77 7.52 9.34
N PHE A 93 3.73 6.60 9.40
CA PHE A 93 3.40 5.18 9.39
C PHE A 93 2.41 4.99 10.54
N ASN A 94 1.13 4.77 10.24
CA ASN A 94 0.14 4.44 11.25
C ASN A 94 0.59 3.11 11.88
N SER A 95 1.29 3.16 13.02
CA SER A 95 1.48 2.01 13.90
C SER A 95 0.15 1.48 14.41
N ASP A 96 -0.89 2.31 14.33
CA ASP A 96 -2.15 2.13 15.04
C ASP A 96 -3.12 1.16 14.33
N LEU A 97 -2.73 0.56 13.19
CA LEU A 97 -3.57 -0.45 12.52
C LEU A 97 -3.46 -1.86 13.15
N ILE A 98 -2.84 -1.98 14.33
CA ILE A 98 -2.70 -3.23 15.10
C ILE A 98 -3.90 -3.48 16.04
N GLU A 99 -4.70 -2.49 16.39
CA GLU A 99 -5.94 -2.70 17.17
C GLU A 99 -7.16 -2.93 16.26
N ILE A 100 -7.24 -4.10 15.63
CA ILE A 100 -8.52 -4.58 15.11
C ILE A 100 -8.70 -6.05 15.53
N ASN A 101 -9.60 -6.23 16.50
CA ASN A 101 -10.28 -7.44 16.99
C ASN A 101 -9.71 -8.13 18.25
N GLN A 102 -9.93 -7.52 19.41
CA GLN A 102 -10.31 -8.25 20.62
C GLN A 102 -11.79 -7.97 20.93
N GLU A 103 -12.72 -8.56 20.17
CA GLU A 103 -14.11 -8.67 20.60
C GLU A 103 -14.66 -10.02 20.17
N GLY A 104 -15.23 -10.73 21.15
CA GLY A 104 -16.13 -11.87 20.92
C GLY A 104 -15.59 -13.22 21.37
N ASN A 105 -15.52 -13.45 22.69
CA ASN A 105 -15.74 -14.77 23.28
C ASN A 105 -16.46 -14.59 24.62
N ASP A 106 -17.69 -14.08 24.56
CA ASP A 106 -18.71 -14.34 25.58
C ASP A 106 -19.71 -15.32 24.97
N LEU A 107 -19.55 -16.60 25.29
CA LEU A 107 -20.65 -17.56 25.24
C LEU A 107 -20.68 -18.26 26.59
N ASN A 108 -21.59 -17.77 27.42
CA ASN A 108 -22.24 -18.55 28.46
C ASN A 108 -22.87 -19.79 27.82
N ASP A 109 -22.63 -20.96 28.39
CA ASP A 109 -23.62 -22.04 28.37
C ASP A 109 -23.76 -22.54 29.81
N GLU A 110 -24.82 -22.05 30.45
CA GLU A 110 -25.49 -22.75 31.54
C GLU A 110 -26.22 -23.97 30.96
N SER A 111 -25.86 -25.17 31.38
CA SER A 111 -26.80 -26.20 31.86
C SER A 111 -26.04 -27.32 32.57
#